data_AF-A0A819KHL9-F1
#
_entry.id   AF-A0A819KHL9-F1
#
_cell.length_a   1.000
_cell.length_b   1.000
_cell.length_c   1.000
_cell.angle_alpha   90.00
_cell.angle_beta   90.00
_cell.angle_gamma   90.00
#
_symmetry.space_group_name_H-M   'P 1'
#
loop_
_entity.id
_entity.type
_entity.pdbx_description
1 polymer ?
#
loop_
_entity_poly.entity_id
_entity_poly.type
_entity_poly.pdbx_seq_one_letter_code
_entity_poly.pdbx_strand_id
1 'polypeptide(L)'
;MSSGVAASLRRVFLANQHHRLLIVSTCLIPQNHRTFSMQYKDTEKPAHPFDYVNKNYNFFRHYYLGGHYTLANIHDNTLFFHVESNFGVRRSDFVKRLANHIGFLPISKPDVDRMHFVDETGTINTRQFHNDYCLPRDYMPSPEEWHLNPNHHASVRLLRPLLQTMTYQLRMGLSHMFSTGQGIVMDRSYWSYYPILNILRDFGLISQDGYDFLLEYKVSIDYNFKMPRLIIFIDKDPQAIWEDLQKNGK
;
A
#
# COMPACT_ATOMS: atom_id res chain seq x y z
N MET A 1 -1.19 39.33 -3.50
CA MET A 1 -1.27 38.16 -4.41
C MET A 1 0.16 37.87 -4.85
N SER A 2 0.83 36.75 -4.62
CA SER A 2 0.50 35.40 -4.14
C SER A 2 1.71 34.87 -3.36
N SER A 3 1.50 34.33 -2.16
CA SER A 3 2.53 33.66 -1.36
C SER A 3 2.57 32.17 -1.73
N GLY A 4 3.58 31.77 -2.51
CA GLY A 4 3.85 30.37 -2.80
C GLY A 4 4.52 29.69 -1.61
N VAL A 5 3.76 28.91 -0.84
CA VAL A 5 4.31 28.06 0.22
C VAL A 5 5.07 26.90 -0.43
N ALA A 6 6.39 26.99 -0.47
CA ALA A 6 7.27 25.90 -0.86
C ALA A 6 7.26 24.83 0.24
N ALA A 7 6.65 23.67 -0.03
CA ALA A 7 6.73 22.51 0.85
C ALA A 7 8.17 21.97 0.83
N SER A 8 8.92 22.22 1.91
CA SER A 8 10.25 21.69 2.14
C SER A 8 10.17 20.16 2.33
N LEU A 9 10.55 19.39 1.32
CA LEU A 9 10.77 17.93 1.40
C LEU A 9 11.94 17.63 2.37
N ARG A 10 11.63 17.52 3.66
CA ARG A 10 12.62 17.13 4.69
C ARG A 10 12.62 15.61 4.82
N ARG A 11 13.59 14.97 4.17
CA ARG A 11 14.04 13.57 4.33
C ARG A 11 13.21 12.49 3.59
N VAL A 12 13.91 11.76 2.73
CA VAL A 12 13.46 10.51 2.09
C VAL A 12 14.37 9.40 2.59
N PHE A 13 13.80 8.38 3.22
CA PHE A 13 14.55 7.21 3.65
C PHE A 13 14.41 6.11 2.60
N LEU A 14 15.55 5.56 2.15
CA LEU A 14 15.61 4.40 1.25
C LEU A 14 16.04 3.19 2.08
N ALA A 15 15.15 2.21 2.21
CA ALA A 15 15.50 0.90 2.76
C ALA A 15 15.72 -0.08 1.60
N ASN A 16 16.92 -0.65 1.50
CA ASN A 16 17.27 -1.72 0.56
C ASN A 16 17.33 -3.07 1.31
N GLN A 17 17.25 -4.20 0.61
CA GLN A 17 17.13 -5.56 1.20
C GLN A 17 18.33 -6.05 2.05
N HIS A 18 19.30 -5.18 2.33
CA HIS A 18 20.32 -5.40 3.35
C HIS A 18 19.98 -4.55 4.57
N HIS A 19 20.00 -5.14 5.77
CA HIS A 19 19.57 -4.61 7.09
C HIS A 19 20.19 -3.27 7.55
N ARG A 20 20.25 -2.23 6.72
CA ARG A 20 20.72 -0.89 7.06
C ARG A 20 19.71 0.15 6.60
N LEU A 21 19.00 0.72 7.57
CA LEU A 21 18.24 1.96 7.41
C LEU A 21 19.23 3.08 7.06
N LEU A 22 19.21 3.58 5.83
CA LEU A 22 19.94 4.79 5.47
C LEU A 22 19.11 6.00 5.89
N ILE A 23 19.52 6.60 7.01
CA ILE A 23 19.00 7.88 7.50
C ILE A 23 19.57 8.98 6.61
N VAL A 24 18.77 9.51 5.67
CA VAL A 24 19.15 10.71 4.92
C VAL A 24 18.72 11.94 5.73
N SER A 25 19.36 12.12 6.88
CA SER A 25 19.23 13.33 7.70
C SER A 25 20.49 14.16 7.52
N THR A 26 20.41 15.23 6.73
CA THR A 26 21.40 16.33 6.67
C THR A 26 22.85 15.85 6.57
N CYS A 27 23.28 15.46 5.37
CA CYS A 27 24.68 15.11 5.13
C CYS A 27 25.33 16.19 4.24
N LEU A 28 26.34 16.87 4.80
CA LEU A 28 27.43 17.47 4.02
C LEU A 28 27.87 16.41 3.01
N ILE A 29 27.67 16.71 1.73
CA ILE A 29 27.80 15.80 0.58
C ILE A 29 29.09 14.97 0.71
N PRO A 30 29.02 13.67 1.07
CA PRO A 30 30.12 12.78 0.83
C PRO A 30 30.09 12.49 -0.67
N GLN A 31 31.22 12.70 -1.36
CA GLN A 31 31.39 12.57 -2.82
C GLN A 31 31.14 11.16 -3.41
N ASN A 32 30.48 10.27 -2.68
CA ASN A 32 30.06 8.95 -3.14
C ASN A 32 28.54 8.89 -3.32
N HIS A 33 27.97 9.84 -4.06
CA HIS A 33 26.67 9.60 -4.67
C HIS A 33 26.89 8.52 -5.74
N ARG A 34 26.47 7.28 -5.47
CA ARG A 34 25.96 6.45 -6.57
C ARG A 34 24.72 7.15 -7.06
N THR A 35 24.90 8.10 -7.96
CA THR A 35 23.82 8.63 -8.77
C THR A 35 23.27 7.41 -9.50
N PHE A 36 22.14 6.88 -9.04
CA PHE A 36 21.28 6.12 -9.94
C PHE A 36 20.83 7.16 -10.97
N SER A 37 21.62 7.34 -12.02
CA SER A 37 21.12 7.91 -13.24
C SER A 37 20.06 6.93 -13.70
N MET A 38 18.80 7.23 -13.38
CA MET A 38 17.67 6.62 -14.06
C MET A 38 17.79 7.14 -15.49
N GLN A 39 18.61 6.46 -16.30
CA GLN A 39 18.62 6.70 -17.72
C GLN A 39 17.21 6.35 -18.15
N TYR A 40 16.47 7.38 -18.55
CA TYR A 40 15.15 7.23 -19.14
C TYR A 40 15.38 6.59 -20.50
N LYS A 41 15.62 5.28 -20.50
CA LYS A 41 15.49 4.48 -21.70
C LYS A 41 14.00 4.54 -21.97
N ASP A 42 13.61 5.18 -23.07
CA ASP A 42 12.23 5.11 -23.57
C ASP A 42 11.79 3.66 -23.41
N THR A 43 10.84 3.43 -22.51
CA THR A 43 10.43 2.07 -22.13
C THR A 43 10.09 1.35 -23.42
N GLU A 44 10.93 0.39 -23.81
CA GLU A 44 10.61 -0.52 -24.90
C GLU A 44 9.25 -1.10 -24.52
N LYS A 45 8.20 -0.75 -25.28
CA LYS A 45 6.85 -1.20 -24.96
C LYS A 45 6.92 -2.72 -24.82
N PRO A 46 6.31 -3.30 -23.77
CA PRO A 46 6.31 -4.75 -23.58
C PRO A 46 5.93 -5.41 -24.90
N ALA A 47 6.72 -6.39 -25.33
CA ALA A 47 6.55 -6.99 -26.65
C ALA A 47 5.10 -7.48 -26.85
N HIS A 48 4.48 -8.04 -25.79
CA HIS A 48 3.10 -8.52 -25.80
C HIS A 48 2.43 -8.41 -24.41
N PRO A 49 1.81 -7.27 -24.05
CA PRO A 49 1.09 -7.16 -22.78
C PRO A 49 -0.08 -8.14 -22.75
N PHE A 50 -0.19 -8.92 -21.67
CA PHE A 50 -1.27 -9.87 -21.47
C PHE A 50 -2.50 -9.17 -20.86
N ASP A 51 -3.66 -9.40 -21.48
CA ASP A 51 -4.95 -8.92 -20.95
C ASP A 51 -5.40 -9.78 -19.76
N TYR A 52 -4.85 -9.49 -18.59
CA TYR A 52 -5.13 -10.19 -17.33
C TYR A 52 -6.52 -9.86 -16.75
N VAL A 53 -7.24 -8.89 -17.33
CA VAL A 53 -8.56 -8.48 -16.85
C VAL A 53 -9.62 -9.41 -17.44
N ASN A 54 -9.57 -9.64 -18.75
CA ASN A 54 -10.60 -10.43 -19.43
C ASN A 54 -10.18 -11.88 -19.73
N LYS A 55 -8.89 -12.20 -19.63
CA LYS A 55 -8.37 -13.53 -20.01
C LYS A 55 -7.72 -14.23 -18.83
N ASN A 56 -8.05 -15.51 -18.69
CA ASN A 56 -7.40 -16.39 -17.74
C ASN A 56 -6.05 -16.85 -18.27
N TYR A 57 -5.03 -16.78 -17.40
CA TYR A 57 -3.74 -17.40 -17.64
C TYR A 57 -3.79 -18.87 -17.23
N ASN A 58 -3.60 -19.79 -18.18
CA ASN A 58 -3.63 -21.23 -17.92
C ASN A 58 -2.40 -21.93 -18.50
N PHE A 59 -2.13 -23.15 -18.02
CA PHE A 59 -0.97 -23.94 -18.43
C PHE A 59 -0.91 -24.13 -19.95
N PHE A 60 -2.06 -24.34 -20.59
CA PHE A 60 -2.13 -24.51 -22.04
C PHE A 60 -1.66 -23.25 -22.79
N ARG A 61 -2.07 -22.06 -22.33
CA ARG A 61 -1.65 -20.78 -22.90
C ARG A 61 -0.18 -20.48 -22.63
N HIS A 62 0.35 -20.89 -21.48
CA HIS A 62 1.77 -20.77 -21.16
C HIS A 62 2.65 -21.62 -22.09
N TYR A 63 2.27 -22.89 -22.29
CA TYR A 63 3.12 -23.87 -22.98
C TYR A 63 2.90 -23.93 -24.50
N TYR A 64 1.66 -23.86 -24.97
CA TYR A 64 1.32 -24.11 -26.39
C TYR A 64 1.07 -22.86 -27.22
N LEU A 65 0.62 -21.75 -26.61
CA LEU A 65 0.38 -20.50 -27.33
C LEU A 65 1.62 -19.59 -27.40
N GLY A 66 2.75 -20.01 -26.81
CA GLY A 66 4.11 -19.52 -27.09
C GLY A 66 4.37 -18.01 -27.06
N GLY A 67 3.48 -17.19 -26.48
CA GLY A 67 3.47 -15.75 -26.77
C GLY A 67 3.37 -14.80 -25.57
N HIS A 68 3.18 -15.31 -24.34
CA HIS A 68 3.05 -14.47 -23.14
C HIS A 68 3.85 -15.06 -21.98
N TYR A 69 5.17 -15.07 -22.14
CA TYR A 69 6.08 -15.35 -21.04
C TYR A 69 6.15 -14.09 -20.17
N THR A 70 5.84 -14.22 -18.88
CA THR A 70 6.04 -13.15 -17.90
C THR A 70 7.45 -12.57 -17.99
N LEU A 71 8.46 -13.42 -18.21
CA LEU A 71 9.85 -13.00 -18.37
C LEU A 71 10.09 -12.09 -19.59
N ALA A 72 9.29 -12.21 -20.65
CA ALA A 72 9.42 -11.35 -21.84
C ALA A 72 8.92 -9.91 -21.60
N ASN A 73 8.07 -9.73 -20.58
CA ASN A 73 7.58 -8.42 -20.18
C ASN A 73 8.42 -7.81 -19.03
N ILE A 74 9.30 -8.59 -18.40
CA ILE A 74 10.16 -8.09 -17.32
C ILE A 74 11.39 -7.40 -17.94
N HIS A 75 11.54 -6.12 -17.62
CA HIS A 75 12.70 -5.30 -17.98
C HIS A 75 13.15 -4.46 -16.76
N ASP A 76 14.18 -3.63 -16.91
CA ASP A 76 14.77 -2.87 -15.79
C ASP A 76 13.76 -1.96 -15.07
N ASN A 77 12.79 -1.40 -15.81
CA ASN A 77 11.72 -0.56 -15.27
C ASN A 77 10.50 -1.35 -14.73
N THR A 78 10.54 -2.69 -14.70
CA THR A 78 9.51 -3.53 -14.08
C THR A 78 9.78 -3.63 -12.58
N LEU A 79 9.57 -2.51 -11.89
CA LEU A 79 9.89 -2.36 -10.47
C LEU A 79 8.65 -2.20 -9.62
N PHE A 80 8.76 -2.71 -8.40
CA PHE A 80 7.74 -2.63 -7.37
C PHE A 80 8.19 -1.72 -6.23
N PHE A 81 7.53 -0.57 -6.09
CA PHE A 81 7.80 0.42 -5.04
C PHE A 81 6.65 0.56 -4.05
N HIS A 82 6.99 0.80 -2.79
CA HIS A 82 6.04 1.30 -1.79
C HIS A 82 6.38 2.70 -1.38
N VAL A 83 5.34 3.49 -1.15
CA VAL A 83 5.46 4.72 -0.39
C VAL A 83 4.83 4.50 0.98
N GLU A 84 5.60 4.81 2.01
CA GLU A 84 5.20 4.71 3.40
C GLU A 84 5.27 6.07 4.08
N SER A 85 4.48 6.22 5.15
CA SER A 85 4.40 7.45 5.92
C SER A 85 3.64 7.20 7.21
N ASN A 86 3.76 8.12 8.17
CA ASN A 86 2.81 8.23 9.27
C ASN A 86 1.38 8.52 8.77
N PHE A 87 0.40 8.26 9.64
CA PHE A 87 -0.99 8.65 9.39
C PHE A 87 -1.11 10.18 9.30
N GLY A 88 -2.15 10.68 8.61
CA GLY A 88 -2.37 12.12 8.41
C GLY A 88 -1.48 12.79 7.34
N VAL A 89 -0.45 12.12 6.84
CA VAL A 89 0.37 12.62 5.71
C VAL A 89 -0.38 12.43 4.38
N ARG A 90 -0.40 13.47 3.53
CA ARG A 90 -1.03 13.45 2.18
C ARG A 90 -0.24 12.64 1.16
N ARG A 91 -0.04 11.35 1.45
CA ARG A 91 0.78 10.44 0.66
C ARG A 91 0.17 10.07 -0.69
N SER A 92 -1.16 9.95 -0.79
CA SER A 92 -1.84 9.53 -2.02
C SER A 92 -1.57 10.48 -3.20
N ASP A 93 -1.46 11.78 -2.94
CA ASP A 93 -1.11 12.78 -3.97
C ASP A 93 0.33 12.60 -4.45
N PHE A 94 1.25 12.31 -3.54
CA PHE A 94 2.65 12.03 -3.86
C PHE A 94 2.78 10.76 -4.70
N VAL A 95 2.09 9.67 -4.33
CA VAL A 95 2.10 8.40 -5.08
C VAL A 95 1.64 8.61 -6.52
N LYS A 96 0.52 9.31 -6.73
CA LYS A 96 0.00 9.62 -8.07
C LYS A 96 1.00 10.45 -8.89
N ARG A 97 1.58 11.49 -8.30
CA ARG A 97 2.57 12.35 -8.98
C ARG A 97 3.84 11.59 -9.33
N LEU A 98 4.36 10.79 -8.39
CA LEU A 98 5.54 9.97 -8.61
C LEU A 98 5.30 8.96 -9.73
N ALA A 99 4.21 8.20 -9.66
CA ALA A 99 3.87 7.19 -10.65
C ALA A 99 3.71 7.81 -12.05
N ASN A 100 3.01 8.93 -12.17
CA ASN A 100 2.87 9.67 -13.43
C ASN A 100 4.22 10.15 -13.99
N HIS A 101 5.13 10.60 -13.11
CA HIS A 101 6.44 11.10 -13.52
C HIS A 101 7.36 9.99 -14.06
N ILE A 102 7.30 8.79 -13.47
CA ILE A 102 8.14 7.65 -13.85
C ILE A 102 7.44 6.65 -14.78
N GLY A 103 6.19 6.92 -15.18
CA GLY A 103 5.41 6.05 -16.07
C GLY A 103 4.91 4.75 -15.41
N PHE A 104 4.79 4.70 -14.09
CA PHE A 104 4.33 3.53 -13.34
C PHE A 104 2.82 3.59 -13.08
N LEU A 105 2.22 2.43 -12.77
CA LEU A 105 0.83 2.37 -12.31
C LEU A 105 0.75 2.73 -10.82
N PRO A 106 0.00 3.79 -10.43
CA PRO A 106 -0.29 4.05 -9.03
C PRO A 106 -1.38 3.10 -8.51
N ILE A 107 -1.06 2.34 -7.47
CA ILE A 107 -2.06 1.58 -6.70
C ILE A 107 -2.47 2.44 -5.52
N SER A 108 -3.76 2.79 -5.47
CA SER A 108 -4.33 3.69 -4.47
C SER A 108 -4.35 3.07 -3.07
N LYS A 109 -4.50 3.94 -2.05
CA LYS A 109 -4.75 3.55 -0.67
C LYS A 109 -5.86 2.49 -0.59
N PRO A 110 -5.78 1.51 0.33
CA PRO A 110 -6.86 0.57 0.58
C PRO A 110 -8.13 1.30 1.00
N ASP A 111 -9.20 1.04 0.26
CA ASP A 111 -10.57 1.46 0.55
C ASP A 111 -11.37 0.23 0.98
N VAL A 112 -11.44 0.02 2.29
CA VAL A 112 -12.10 -1.14 2.88
C VAL A 112 -13.60 -1.09 2.65
N ASP A 113 -14.17 0.11 2.73
CA ASP A 113 -15.60 0.31 2.61
C ASP A 113 -16.06 -0.02 1.20
N ARG A 114 -15.35 0.50 0.19
CA ARG A 114 -15.62 0.16 -1.21
C ARG A 114 -15.45 -1.33 -1.51
N MET A 115 -14.47 -1.99 -0.89
CA MET A 115 -14.12 -3.38 -1.20
C MET A 115 -15.01 -4.41 -0.50
N HIS A 116 -15.43 -4.15 0.73
CA HIS A 116 -16.12 -5.14 1.58
C HIS A 116 -17.55 -4.77 1.94
N PHE A 117 -17.87 -3.48 1.96
CA PHE A 117 -19.12 -3.00 2.56
C PHE A 117 -20.07 -2.36 1.56
N VAL A 118 -19.59 -1.99 0.38
CA VAL A 118 -20.40 -1.32 -0.64
C VAL A 118 -20.47 -2.20 -1.88
N ASP A 119 -21.69 -2.42 -2.39
CA ASP A 119 -21.91 -3.17 -3.61
C ASP A 119 -21.37 -2.45 -4.86
N GLU A 120 -21.29 -3.14 -6.00
CA GLU A 120 -20.74 -2.56 -7.23
C GLU A 120 -21.44 -1.25 -7.63
N THR A 121 -22.76 -1.16 -7.40
CA THR A 121 -23.59 0.02 -7.73
C THR A 121 -23.44 1.19 -6.75
N GLY A 122 -22.91 0.96 -5.55
CA GLY A 122 -22.80 1.98 -4.51
C GLY A 122 -24.07 2.19 -3.69
N THR A 123 -25.12 1.41 -3.95
CA THR A 123 -26.46 1.61 -3.38
C THR A 123 -26.64 0.85 -2.07
N ILE A 124 -26.01 -0.32 -1.94
CA ILE A 124 -26.20 -1.20 -0.79
C ILE A 124 -24.96 -1.15 0.10
N ASN A 125 -25.17 -0.73 1.35
CA ASN A 125 -24.16 -0.80 2.40
C ASN A 125 -24.38 -2.04 3.28
N THR A 126 -23.57 -3.08 3.06
CA THR A 126 -23.66 -4.33 3.81
C THR A 126 -23.18 -4.20 5.25
N ARG A 127 -22.36 -3.19 5.60
CA ARG A 127 -22.02 -2.89 7.01
C ARG A 127 -23.25 -2.45 7.77
N GLN A 128 -24.06 -1.56 7.21
CA GLN A 128 -25.29 -1.10 7.85
C GLN A 128 -26.26 -2.28 8.03
N PHE A 129 -26.49 -3.05 6.96
CA PHE A 129 -27.32 -4.25 7.04
C PHE A 129 -26.81 -5.23 8.11
N HIS A 130 -25.51 -5.49 8.14
CA HIS A 130 -24.90 -6.34 9.18
C HIS A 130 -25.18 -5.79 10.58
N ASN A 131 -24.99 -4.50 10.82
CA ASN A 131 -25.18 -3.89 12.13
C ASN A 131 -26.65 -3.83 12.56
N ASP A 132 -27.59 -3.75 11.61
CA ASP A 132 -29.04 -3.71 11.89
C ASP A 132 -29.61 -5.09 12.24
N TYR A 133 -29.05 -6.17 11.66
CA TYR A 133 -29.62 -7.53 11.78
C TYR A 133 -28.77 -8.51 12.60
N CYS A 134 -27.48 -8.23 12.83
CA CYS A 134 -26.62 -9.09 13.65
C CYS A 134 -26.67 -8.70 15.13
N LEU A 135 -26.14 -9.60 15.98
CA LEU A 135 -26.09 -9.37 17.41
C LEU A 135 -25.22 -8.14 17.74
N PRO A 136 -25.52 -7.36 18.80
CA PRO A 136 -24.70 -6.21 19.20
C PRO A 136 -23.23 -6.55 19.43
N ARG A 137 -22.95 -7.77 19.92
CA ARG A 137 -21.58 -8.27 20.07
C ARG A 137 -20.82 -8.31 18.74
N ASP A 138 -21.50 -8.39 17.60
CA ASP A 138 -20.97 -8.54 16.25
C ASP A 138 -20.86 -7.22 15.49
N TYR A 139 -21.22 -6.10 16.12
CA TYR A 139 -21.13 -4.77 15.54
C TYR A 139 -19.77 -4.50 14.87
N MET A 140 -19.83 -3.94 13.66
CA MET A 140 -18.69 -3.65 12.82
C MET A 140 -18.59 -2.13 12.60
N PRO A 141 -17.66 -1.46 13.30
CA PRO A 141 -17.55 -0.01 13.24
C PRO A 141 -16.90 0.48 11.95
N SER A 142 -17.24 1.70 11.54
CA SER A 142 -16.43 2.47 10.61
C SER A 142 -15.09 2.88 11.26
N PRO A 143 -14.08 3.26 10.46
CA PRO A 143 -12.86 3.84 10.99
C PRO A 143 -13.10 5.05 11.90
N GLU A 144 -14.03 5.93 11.54
CA GLU A 144 -14.41 7.09 12.32
C GLU A 144 -15.04 6.70 13.67
N GLU A 145 -15.98 5.75 13.66
CA GLU A 145 -16.62 5.24 14.88
C GLU A 145 -15.59 4.57 15.80
N TRP A 146 -14.64 3.82 15.24
CA TRP A 146 -13.56 3.21 16.00
C TRP A 146 -12.62 4.25 16.62
N HIS A 147 -12.31 5.34 15.91
CA HIS A 147 -11.50 6.42 16.46
C HIS A 147 -12.16 7.14 17.64
N LEU A 148 -13.50 7.20 17.68
CA LEU A 148 -14.26 7.79 18.79
C LEU A 148 -14.31 6.86 20.02
N ASN A 149 -14.43 5.55 19.81
CA ASN A 149 -14.54 4.56 20.88
C ASN A 149 -13.77 3.27 20.57
N PRO A 150 -12.43 3.29 20.63
CA PRO A 150 -11.62 2.14 20.27
C PRO A 150 -11.76 1.03 21.32
N ASN A 151 -11.97 -0.21 20.87
CA ASN A 151 -12.02 -1.38 21.73
C ASN A 151 -11.41 -2.61 21.04
N HIS A 152 -10.99 -3.60 21.82
CA HIS A 152 -10.23 -4.75 21.32
C HIS A 152 -11.00 -5.59 20.29
N HIS A 153 -12.30 -5.80 20.47
CA HIS A 153 -13.12 -6.57 19.53
C HIS A 153 -13.29 -5.83 18.19
N ALA A 154 -13.61 -4.53 18.26
CA ALA A 154 -13.78 -3.67 17.11
C ALA A 154 -12.50 -3.52 16.29
N SER A 155 -11.34 -3.43 16.96
CA SER A 155 -10.04 -3.39 16.30
C SER A 155 -9.86 -4.59 15.38
N VAL A 156 -10.03 -5.83 15.87
CA VAL A 156 -9.86 -7.03 15.01
C VAL A 156 -10.79 -6.99 13.79
N ARG A 157 -12.04 -6.53 13.97
CA ARG A 157 -13.04 -6.44 12.88
C ARG A 157 -12.73 -5.38 11.84
N LEU A 158 -12.10 -4.28 12.23
CA LEU A 158 -11.64 -3.27 11.29
C LEU A 158 -10.35 -3.72 10.60
N LEU A 159 -9.47 -4.35 11.36
CA LEU A 159 -8.13 -4.70 10.93
C LEU A 159 -8.13 -5.86 9.91
N ARG A 160 -8.98 -6.86 10.07
CA ARG A 160 -9.01 -8.03 9.16
C ARG A 160 -9.41 -7.66 7.72
N PRO A 161 -10.54 -6.97 7.46
CA PRO A 161 -10.90 -6.53 6.10
C PRO A 161 -9.84 -5.61 5.49
N LEU A 162 -9.21 -4.75 6.30
CA LEU A 162 -8.11 -3.89 5.83
C LEU A 162 -6.93 -4.71 5.30
N LEU A 163 -6.51 -5.75 6.03
CA LEU A 163 -5.44 -6.66 5.58
C LEU A 163 -5.82 -7.43 4.31
N GLN A 164 -7.08 -7.86 4.20
CA GLN A 164 -7.60 -8.53 3.01
C GLN A 164 -7.59 -7.60 1.80
N THR A 165 -8.05 -6.36 1.97
CA THR A 165 -8.02 -5.32 0.92
C THR A 165 -6.59 -5.04 0.46
N MET A 166 -5.65 -4.83 1.40
CA MET A 166 -4.23 -4.60 1.07
C MET A 166 -3.62 -5.77 0.30
N THR A 167 -3.92 -7.01 0.71
CA THR A 167 -3.45 -8.22 0.03
C THR A 167 -4.03 -8.34 -1.37
N TYR A 168 -5.31 -8.02 -1.54
CA TYR A 168 -5.96 -8.02 -2.84
C TYR A 168 -5.34 -6.97 -3.78
N GLN A 169 -5.13 -5.75 -3.29
CA GLN A 169 -4.45 -4.69 -4.06
C GLN A 169 -3.03 -5.07 -4.46
N LEU A 170 -2.28 -5.72 -3.56
CA LEU A 170 -0.95 -6.26 -3.87
C LEU A 170 -1.03 -7.28 -5.01
N ARG A 171 -1.96 -8.24 -4.94
CA ARG A 171 -2.16 -9.24 -6.00
C ARG A 171 -2.51 -8.59 -7.33
N MET A 172 -3.44 -7.62 -7.33
CA MET A 172 -3.84 -6.91 -8.55
C MET A 172 -2.67 -6.11 -9.15
N GLY A 173 -1.89 -5.42 -8.32
CA GLY A 173 -0.70 -4.70 -8.76
C GLY A 173 0.36 -5.63 -9.35
N LEU A 174 0.66 -6.76 -8.69
CA LEU A 174 1.61 -7.74 -9.20
C LEU A 174 1.12 -8.41 -10.49
N SER A 175 -0.17 -8.75 -10.58
CA SER A 175 -0.77 -9.27 -11.81
C SER A 175 -0.60 -8.30 -12.97
N HIS A 176 -0.82 -7.00 -12.73
CA HIS A 176 -0.55 -5.97 -13.72
C HIS A 176 0.92 -5.96 -14.13
N MET A 177 1.83 -5.82 -13.16
CA MET A 177 3.28 -5.73 -13.39
C MET A 177 3.82 -6.92 -14.19
N PHE A 178 3.42 -8.15 -13.84
CA PHE A 178 3.88 -9.36 -14.54
C PHE A 178 3.22 -9.57 -15.90
N SER A 179 2.04 -8.98 -16.13
CA SER A 179 1.34 -9.08 -17.41
C SER A 179 1.76 -8.02 -18.40
N THR A 180 2.11 -6.81 -17.93
CA THR A 180 2.42 -5.65 -18.78
C THR A 180 3.88 -5.24 -18.72
N GLY A 181 4.67 -5.68 -17.74
CA GLY A 181 6.02 -5.16 -17.52
C GLY A 181 6.08 -3.77 -16.91
N GLN A 182 4.94 -3.08 -16.78
CA GLN A 182 4.87 -1.74 -16.19
C GLN A 182 5.12 -1.82 -14.69
N GLY A 183 6.06 -1.01 -14.19
CA GLY A 183 6.29 -0.88 -12.75
C GLY A 183 5.07 -0.34 -12.01
N ILE A 184 5.01 -0.62 -10.70
CA ILE A 184 3.89 -0.23 -9.84
C ILE A 184 4.38 0.53 -8.61
N VAL A 185 3.59 1.51 -8.16
CA VAL A 185 3.83 2.27 -6.92
C VAL A 185 2.61 2.12 -6.02
N MET A 186 2.79 1.51 -4.84
CA MET A 186 1.70 1.32 -3.88
C MET A 186 1.68 2.40 -2.79
N ASP A 187 0.49 2.92 -2.53
CA ASP A 187 0.16 3.80 -1.42
C ASP A 187 -0.08 2.98 -0.13
N ARG A 188 1.01 2.71 0.57
CA ARG A 188 1.13 1.75 1.69
C ARG A 188 0.96 0.30 1.27
N SER A 189 1.70 -0.53 1.99
CA SER A 189 1.71 -1.97 1.81
C SER A 189 1.23 -2.72 3.02
N TYR A 190 0.90 -3.99 2.78
CA TYR A 190 0.55 -4.96 3.81
C TYR A 190 1.64 -5.09 4.90
N TRP A 191 2.93 -4.98 4.55
CA TRP A 191 4.03 -5.08 5.53
C TRP A 191 4.05 -3.94 6.54
N SER A 192 3.60 -2.75 6.16
CA SER A 192 3.56 -1.58 7.05
C SER A 192 2.45 -1.66 8.08
N TYR A 193 1.68 -2.73 8.04
CA TYR A 193 0.65 -3.00 9.00
C TYR A 193 1.15 -3.62 10.30
N TYR A 194 2.25 -4.38 10.26
CA TYR A 194 2.74 -5.03 11.48
C TYR A 194 3.19 -4.07 12.57
N PRO A 195 3.89 -2.97 12.25
CA PRO A 195 4.16 -1.94 13.26
C PRO A 195 2.87 -1.39 13.87
N ILE A 196 1.80 -1.23 13.08
CA ILE A 196 0.50 -0.76 13.56
C ILE A 196 -0.14 -1.80 14.48
N LEU A 197 -0.13 -3.07 14.10
CA LEU A 197 -0.65 -4.16 14.91
C LEU A 197 0.09 -4.28 16.26
N ASN A 198 1.42 -4.12 16.26
CA ASN A 198 2.22 -4.09 17.48
C ASN A 198 1.82 -2.91 18.38
N ILE A 199 1.70 -1.71 17.80
CA ILE A 199 1.25 -0.52 18.54
C ILE A 199 -0.12 -0.78 19.18
N LEU A 200 -1.09 -1.30 18.41
CA LEU A 200 -2.42 -1.57 18.94
C LEU A 200 -2.41 -2.57 20.10
N ARG A 201 -1.54 -3.59 20.05
CA ARG A 201 -1.35 -4.53 21.17
C ARG A 201 -0.75 -3.85 22.38
N ASP A 202 0.29 -3.05 22.18
CA ASP A 202 1.01 -2.38 23.26
C ASP A 202 0.13 -1.34 23.98
N PHE A 203 -0.85 -0.75 23.27
CA PHE A 203 -1.88 0.13 23.85
C PHE A 203 -3.10 -0.63 24.41
N GLY A 204 -3.12 -1.96 24.40
CA GLY A 204 -4.25 -2.77 24.87
C GLY A 204 -5.51 -2.65 24.01
N LEU A 205 -5.38 -2.15 22.77
CA LEU A 205 -6.47 -1.98 21.81
C LEU A 205 -6.73 -3.25 20.99
N ILE A 206 -6.03 -4.35 21.27
CA ILE A 206 -6.28 -5.68 20.74
C ILE A 206 -5.87 -6.71 21.80
N SER A 207 -6.63 -7.79 21.93
CA SER A 207 -6.27 -8.90 22.81
C SER A 207 -5.12 -9.72 22.22
N GLN A 208 -4.43 -10.50 23.05
CA GLN A 208 -3.38 -11.41 22.57
C GLN A 208 -3.92 -12.39 21.52
N ASP A 209 -5.09 -12.99 21.76
CA ASP A 209 -5.75 -13.88 20.79
C ASP A 209 -6.08 -13.17 19.46
N GLY A 210 -6.53 -11.91 19.53
CA GLY A 210 -6.79 -11.10 18.34
C GLY A 210 -5.53 -10.76 17.56
N TYR A 211 -4.43 -10.49 18.27
CA TYR A 211 -3.12 -10.26 17.70
C TYR A 211 -2.60 -11.52 16.99
N ASP A 212 -2.67 -12.68 17.63
CA ASP A 212 -2.20 -13.96 17.08
C ASP A 212 -3.03 -14.35 15.84
N PHE A 213 -4.35 -14.17 15.89
CA PHE A 213 -5.24 -14.39 14.76
C PHE A 213 -4.87 -13.52 13.53
N LEU A 214 -4.55 -12.25 13.74
CA LEU A 214 -4.11 -11.37 12.63
C LEU A 214 -2.69 -11.70 12.16
N LEU A 215 -1.84 -12.21 13.04
CA LEU A 215 -0.48 -12.64 12.73
C LEU A 215 -0.47 -13.93 11.91
N GLU A 216 -1.43 -14.85 12.05
CA GLU A 216 -1.53 -16.01 11.16
C GLU A 216 -1.68 -15.60 9.69
N TYR A 217 -2.42 -14.51 9.43
CA TYR A 217 -2.54 -13.93 8.09
C TYR A 217 -1.15 -13.54 7.53
N LYS A 218 -0.23 -13.05 8.37
CA LYS A 218 1.15 -12.71 7.97
C LYS A 218 1.88 -13.87 7.37
N VAL A 219 1.88 -14.98 8.09
CA VAL A 219 2.68 -16.15 7.73
C VAL A 219 2.29 -16.62 6.34
N SER A 220 0.99 -16.65 6.05
CA SER A 220 0.47 -17.01 4.72
C SER A 220 0.91 -16.03 3.63
N ILE A 221 0.84 -14.72 3.86
CA ILE A 221 1.20 -13.72 2.84
C ILE A 221 2.71 -13.67 2.62
N ASP A 222 3.53 -13.65 3.67
CA ASP A 222 4.99 -13.60 3.56
C ASP A 222 5.59 -14.85 2.89
N TYR A 223 4.92 -16.00 3.03
CA TYR A 223 5.30 -17.21 2.31
C TYR A 223 5.13 -17.04 0.79
N ASN A 224 4.06 -16.37 0.35
CA ASN A 224 3.68 -16.24 -1.05
C ASN A 224 4.27 -15.01 -1.74
N PHE A 225 4.56 -13.93 -0.99
CA PHE A 225 4.99 -12.65 -1.55
C PHE A 225 6.33 -12.21 -0.96
N LYS A 226 7.21 -11.71 -1.82
CA LYS A 226 8.47 -11.09 -1.41
C LYS A 226 8.30 -9.59 -1.22
N MET A 227 9.04 -9.04 -0.25
CA MET A 227 9.10 -7.61 0.01
C MET A 227 9.54 -6.87 -1.28
N PRO A 228 9.02 -5.66 -1.55
CA PRO A 228 9.44 -4.83 -2.68
C PRO A 228 10.95 -4.59 -2.71
N ARG A 229 11.41 -4.11 -3.87
CA ARG A 229 12.80 -3.71 -4.07
C ARG A 229 13.12 -2.36 -3.40
N LEU A 230 12.12 -1.48 -3.28
CA LEU A 230 12.31 -0.15 -2.70
C LEU A 230 11.11 0.30 -1.88
N ILE A 231 11.41 0.86 -0.70
CA ILE A 231 10.46 1.54 0.18
C ILE A 231 10.90 3.01 0.29
N ILE A 232 9.98 3.91 -0.03
CA ILE A 232 10.12 5.36 0.10
C ILE A 232 9.34 5.80 1.33
N PHE A 233 10.03 6.17 2.41
CA PHE A 233 9.35 6.69 3.59
C PHE A 233 9.30 8.22 3.57
N ILE A 234 8.09 8.78 3.63
CA ILE A 234 7.84 10.22 3.82
C ILE A 234 7.84 10.50 5.31
N ASP A 235 8.93 11.09 5.78
CA ASP A 235 9.07 11.50 7.16
C ASP A 235 8.39 12.86 7.39
N LYS A 236 7.57 12.91 8.42
CA LYS A 236 6.92 14.14 8.86
C LYS A 236 6.77 14.07 10.37
N ASP A 237 7.19 15.15 11.01
CA ASP A 237 7.15 15.30 12.45
C ASP A 237 5.72 15.09 13.00
N PRO A 238 5.54 14.30 14.07
CA PRO A 238 4.22 14.05 14.67
C PRO A 238 3.46 15.32 15.06
N GLN A 239 4.15 16.35 15.56
CA GLN A 239 3.50 17.62 15.93
C GLN A 239 2.95 18.32 14.69
N ALA A 240 3.74 18.37 13.62
CA ALA A 240 3.30 18.94 12.34
C ALA A 240 2.18 18.12 11.67
N ILE A 241 2.12 16.80 11.93
CA ILE A 241 0.99 15.97 11.50
C ILE A 241 -0.26 16.35 12.28
N TRP A 242 -0.14 16.47 13.60
CA TRP A 242 -1.25 16.83 14.48
C TRP A 242 -1.87 18.18 14.11
N GLU A 243 -1.06 19.21 13.90
CA GLU A 243 -1.53 20.53 13.46
C GLU A 243 -2.28 20.48 12.12
N ASP A 244 -1.82 19.65 11.19
CA ASP A 244 -2.48 19.50 9.89
C ASP A 244 -3.81 18.72 10.01
N LEU A 245 -3.90 17.73 10.90
CA LEU A 245 -5.16 17.03 11.15
C LEU A 245 -6.22 18.02 11.69
N GLN A 246 -5.85 18.83 12.69
CA GLN A 246 -6.72 19.86 13.25
C GLN A 246 -7.20 20.87 12.19
N LYS A 247 -6.30 21.36 11.33
CA LYS A 247 -6.66 22.30 10.24
C LYS A 247 -7.63 21.69 9.22
N ASN A 248 -7.56 20.37 9.02
CA ASN A 248 -8.39 19.66 8.04
C ASN A 248 -9.70 19.10 8.64
N GLY A 249 -9.97 19.33 9.93
CA GLY A 249 -11.16 18.81 10.61
C GLY A 249 -11.21 17.29 10.67
N LYS A 250 -10.05 16.64 10.81
CA LYS A 250 -9.90 15.18 10.91
C LYS A 250 -9.37 14.76 12.26
#